data_AF-A0A0D3A0H4-F1
#
_entry.id   AF-A0A0D3A0H4-F1
#
_cell.length_a   1.000
_cell.length_b   1.000
_cell.length_c   1.000
_cell.angle_alpha   90.00
_cell.angle_beta   90.00
_cell.angle_gamma   90.00
#
_symmetry.space_group_name_H-M   'P 1'
#
loop_
_entity.id
_entity.type
_entity.pdbx_description
1 polymer ?
#
loop_
_entity_poly.entity_id
_entity_poly.type
_entity_poly.pdbx_seq_one_letter_code
_entity_poly.pdbx_strand_id
1 'polypeptide(L)' 'MYEAKVDGCTYRVSLERRTCTCKKFEICGIPCEHAYGVMLQNKLAPENFVCHWFRNAIWRWNYTEGLVPVR' A
#
# COMPACT_ATOMS: atom_id res chain seq x y z
N MET A 1 13.18 5.79 8.29
CA MET A 1 13.41 5.67 6.83
C MET A 1 14.19 4.39 6.60
N TYR A 2 13.83 3.59 5.59
CA TYR A 2 14.44 2.29 5.31
C TYR A 2 15.04 2.25 3.91
N GLU A 3 15.96 1.31 3.69
CA GLU A 3 16.55 1.02 2.38
C GLU A 3 16.26 -0.43 1.99
N ALA A 4 15.71 -0.62 0.78
CA ALA A 4 15.47 -1.93 0.19
C ALA A 4 16.36 -2.09 -1.04
N LYS A 5 17.02 -3.26 -1.16
CA LYS A 5 17.85 -3.59 -2.32
C LYS A 5 17.17 -4.67 -3.14
N VAL A 6 16.92 -4.38 -4.42
CA VAL A 6 16.32 -5.30 -5.40
C VAL A 6 17.07 -5.13 -6.71
N ASP A 7 17.53 -6.24 -7.29
CA ASP A 7 18.26 -6.28 -8.57
C ASP A 7 19.41 -5.27 -8.69
N GLY A 8 20.22 -5.16 -7.62
CA GLY A 8 21.35 -4.22 -7.54
C GLY A 8 20.98 -2.74 -7.37
N CYS A 9 19.69 -2.40 -7.41
CA CYS A 9 19.19 -1.06 -7.17
C CYS A 9 18.84 -0.85 -5.70
N THR A 10 19.00 0.37 -5.19
CA THR A 10 18.61 0.75 -3.83
C THR A 10 17.40 1.68 -3.84
N TYR A 11 16.38 1.33 -3.06
CA TYR A 11 15.14 2.07 -2.95
C TYR A 11 14.95 2.59 -1.53
N ARG A 12 14.62 3.88 -1.40
CA ARG A 12 14.37 4.48 -0.09
C ARG A 12 12.87 4.42 0.21
N VAL A 13 12.52 3.83 1.34
CA VAL A 13 11.14 3.59 1.77
C VAL A 13 10.86 4.39 3.05
N SER A 14 9.74 5.09 3.07
CA SER A 14 9.17 5.67 4.30
C SER A 14 7.80 5.05 4.55
N LEU A 15 7.68 4.24 5.61
CA LEU A 15 6.41 3.63 6.01
C LEU A 15 5.44 4.67 6.59
N GLU A 16 5.98 5.63 7.34
CA GLU A 16 5.23 6.75 7.93
C GLU A 16 4.59 7.62 6.83
N ARG A 17 5.43 8.08 5.88
CA ARG A 17 4.96 8.91 4.76
C ARG A 17 4.27 8.11 3.66
N ARG A 18 4.29 6.77 3.76
CA ARG A 18 3.80 5.83 2.74
C ARG A 18 4.39 6.08 1.35
N THR A 19 5.70 6.31 1.31
CA THR A 19 6.42 6.58 0.06
C THR A 19 7.53 5.57 -0.19
N CYS A 20 7.84 5.38 -1.46
CA CYS A 20 9.01 4.65 -1.93
C CYS A 20 9.59 5.39 -3.14
N THR A 21 10.91 5.37 -3.33
CA THR A 21 11.53 5.97 -4.52
C THR A 21 11.10 5.33 -5.84
N CYS A 22 10.56 4.10 -5.82
CA CYS A 22 9.91 3.51 -7.00
C CYS A 22 8.51 4.09 -7.31
N LYS A 23 8.01 5.00 -6.47
CA LYS A 23 6.72 5.72 -6.59
C LYS A 23 5.43 4.90 -6.56
N LYS A 24 5.49 3.59 -6.78
CA LYS A 24 4.34 2.68 -6.71
C LYS A 24 3.56 2.80 -5.38
N PHE A 25 4.25 2.94 -4.24
CA PHE A 25 3.57 3.05 -2.94
C PHE A 25 2.74 4.34 -2.82
N GLU A 26 3.27 5.46 -3.31
CA GLU A 26 2.61 6.77 -3.29
C GLU A 26 1.43 6.80 -4.28
N ILE A 27 1.63 6.31 -5.50
CA ILE A 27 0.64 6.37 -6.59
C ILE A 27 -0.50 5.39 -6.37
N CYS A 28 -0.17 4.13 -6.05
CA CYS A 28 -1.18 3.08 -5.92
C CYS A 28 -1.86 3.09 -4.56
N GLY A 29 -1.25 3.70 -3.52
CA GLY A 29 -1.75 3.62 -2.15
C GLY A 29 -1.68 2.21 -1.54
N ILE A 30 -1.01 1.26 -2.21
CA ILE A 30 -0.77 -0.10 -1.77
C ILE A 30 0.75 -0.28 -1.64
N PRO A 31 1.27 -0.94 -0.58
CA PRO A 31 2.70 -1.18 -0.44
C PRO A 31 3.30 -1.83 -1.70
N CYS A 32 4.36 -1.23 -2.24
CA CYS A 32 5.14 -1.86 -3.31
C CYS A 32 6.02 -2.99 -2.76
N GLU A 33 6.62 -3.81 -3.63
CA GLU A 33 7.52 -4.91 -3.24
C GLU A 33 8.63 -4.49 -2.25
N HIS A 34 9.18 -3.29 -2.45
CA HIS A 34 10.19 -2.71 -1.54
C HIS A 34 9.62 -2.41 -0.16
N ALA A 35 8.47 -1.73 -0.11
CA ALA A 35 7.84 -1.37 1.16
C ALA A 35 7.31 -2.61 1.88
N TYR A 36 6.76 -3.57 1.13
CA TYR A 36 6.30 -4.85 1.63
C TYR A 36 7.44 -5.66 2.25
N GLY A 37 8.58 -5.76 1.56
CA GLY A 37 9.77 -6.43 2.11
C GLY A 37 10.24 -5.81 3.43
N VAL A 38 10.27 -4.47 3.51
CA VAL A 38 10.57 -3.75 4.75
C VAL A 38 9.55 -4.07 5.85
N MET A 39 8.25 -4.08 5.55
CA MET A 39 7.20 -4.42 6.52
C MET A 39 7.37 -5.83 7.08
N LEU A 40 7.65 -6.82 6.22
CA LEU A 40 7.88 -8.20 6.64
C LEU A 40 9.08 -8.32 7.59
N GLN A 41 10.20 -7.67 7.27
CA GLN A 41 11.39 -7.66 8.14
C GLN A 41 11.12 -7.04 9.51
N ASN A 42 10.25 -6.02 9.57
CA ASN A 42 9.87 -5.35 10.81
C ASN A 42 8.65 -6.00 11.49
N LYS A 43 8.15 -7.14 10.99
CA LYS A 43 6.97 -7.85 11.51
C LYS A 43 5.71 -6.96 11.60
N LEU A 44 5.58 -6.06 10.64
CA LEU A 44 4.43 -5.16 10.52
C LEU A 44 3.37 -5.79 9.62
N ALA A 45 2.10 -5.62 9.99
CA ALA A 45 0.96 -6.04 9.17
C ALA A 45 0.78 -5.07 7.98
N PRO A 46 1.03 -5.49 6.73
CA PRO A 46 1.00 -4.61 5.55
C PRO A 46 -0.37 -3.98 5.29
N GLU A 47 -1.44 -4.64 5.71
CA GLU A 47 -2.84 -4.19 5.58
C GLU A 47 -3.07 -2.84 6.28
N ASN A 48 -2.32 -2.56 7.35
CA ASN A 48 -2.41 -1.30 8.09
C ASN A 48 -1.85 -0.11 7.30
N PHE A 49 -1.03 -0.36 6.30
CA PHE A 49 -0.36 0.66 5.48
C PHE A 49 -1.05 0.90 4.14
N VAL A 50 -2.09 0.11 3.82
CA VAL A 50 -2.91 0.32 2.64
C VAL A 50 -3.79 1.57 2.80
N CYS A 51 -3.93 2.32 1.71
CA CYS A 51 -4.83 3.46 1.59
C CYS A 51 -6.25 3.07 2.00
N HIS A 52 -6.93 3.97 2.72
CA HIS A 52 -8.21 3.65 3.34
C HIS A 52 -9.29 3.25 2.33
N TRP A 53 -9.27 3.80 1.12
CA TRP A 53 -10.21 3.48 0.04
C TRP A 53 -10.23 2.00 -0.37
N PHE A 54 -9.11 1.28 -0.22
CA PHE A 54 -9.01 -0.15 -0.56
C PHE A 54 -9.29 -1.08 0.62
N ARG A 55 -9.74 -0.55 1.77
CA ARG A 55 -10.05 -1.39 2.93
C ARG A 55 -11.44 -1.99 2.80
N ASN A 56 -11.59 -3.22 3.30
CA ASN A 56 -12.88 -3.94 3.31
C ASN A 56 -14.02 -3.13 3.93
N ALA A 57 -13.75 -2.32 4.96
CA ALA A 57 -14.76 -1.46 5.57
C ALA A 57 -15.33 -0.44 4.58
N ILE A 58 -14.47 0.23 3.82
CA ILE A 58 -14.88 1.22 2.81
C ILE A 58 -15.56 0.53 1.63
N TRP A 59 -15.05 -0.64 1.21
CA TRP A 59 -15.73 -1.45 0.21
C TRP A 59 -17.16 -1.79 0.66
N ARG A 60 -17.35 -2.41 1.83
CA ARG A 60 -18.69 -2.76 2.33
C ARG A 60 -19.62 -1.56 2.41
N TRP A 61 -19.11 -0.42 2.85
CA TRP A 61 -19.87 0.82 2.93
C TRP A 61 -20.33 1.31 1.53
N ASN A 62 -19.43 1.36 0.55
CA ASN A 62 -19.77 1.77 -0.82
C ASN A 62 -20.85 0.89 -1.48
N TYR A 63 -20.89 -0.40 -1.13
CA TYR A 63 -21.85 -1.35 -1.70
C TYR A 63 -23.06 -1.61 -0.79
N THR A 64 -23.29 -0.79 0.24
CA THR A 64 -24.42 -0.97 1.18
C THR A 64 -25.76 -0.79 0.49
N GLU A 65 -25.89 0.17 -0.43
CA GLU A 65 -27.16 0.44 -1.14
C GLU A 65 -27.34 -0.40 -2.42
N GLY A 66 -26.43 -1.34 -2.68
CA GLY A 66 -26.41 -2.14 -3.91
C GLY A 66 -25.94 -1.35 -5.14
N LEU A 67 -25.43 -2.05 -6.15
CA LEU A 67 -25.11 -1.43 -7.45
C LEU A 67 -26.37 -1.33 -8.29
N VAL A 68 -26.76 -0.10 -8.64
CA VAL A 68 -27.80 0.13 -9.64
C VAL A 68 -27.15 0.04 -11.03
N PRO A 69 -27.55 -0.91 -11.89
CA PRO A 69 -27.06 -0.96 -13.26
C PRO A 69 -27.47 0.31 -14.00
N VAL A 70 -26.50 0.95 -14.66
CA VAL A 70 -26.77 2.08 -15.55
C VAL A 70 -27.01 1.54 -16.96
N ARG A 71 -28.08 2.00 -17.61
CA ARG A 71 -28.46 1.63 -18.98
C ARG A 71 -27.70 2.45 -20.01
#